data_AF-O60443-F1
#
_entry.id   AF-O60443-F1
#
_cell.length_a   1.000
_cell.length_b   1.000
_cell.length_c   1.000
_cell.angle_alpha   90.00
_cell.angle_beta   90.00
_cell.angle_gamma   90.00
#
_symmetry.space_group_name_H-M   'P 1'
#
loop_
_entity.id
_entity.type
_entity.pdbx_description
1 polymer ?
#
loop_
_entity_poly.entity_id
_entity_poly.type
_entity_poly.pdbx_seq_one_letter_code
_entity_poly.pdbx_strand_id
1 'polypeptide(L)'
;MFAKATRNFLREVDADGDLIAVSNLNDSDKLQLLSLVTKKKRFWCWQRPKYQFLSLTLGDVLIEDQFPSPVVVESDFVKYEGKFANHVSGTLETALGKVKLNLGGSSRVESQSSFGTLRKQEVDLQQLIRDSAERTINLRNPVLQQVLEGRNEVLCVLTQKITTMQKCVISEHMQVEEKCGGIVGIQTKTVQVSATEDGNVTKDSNVVLEIPAATTIAYGVIELYVKLDGQFEFCLLRGKQGGFENKKRIDSVYLDPLVFREFAFIDMPDAAHGISSQDGPLSVLKQATLLLERNFHPFAELPEPQQTALSDIFQAVLFDDELLMVLEPVCDDLVSGLSPTVAVLGELKPRQQQDLVAFLQLVGCSLQGGCPGPEDAGSKQLFMTAYFLVSALAEMPDSAAALLGTCCKLQIIPTLCHLLRALSDDGVSDLEDPTLTPLKDTERFGIVQRLFASADISLERLKSSVKAVILKDSKVFPLLLCITLNGLCALGREHS
;
A
#
# COMPACT_ATOMS: atom_id res chain seq x y z
N MET A 1 3.49 6.64 -12.32
CA MET A 1 2.33 6.75 -13.23
C MET A 1 1.51 5.46 -13.35
N PHE A 2 1.85 4.48 -14.20
CA PHE A 2 0.94 3.35 -14.54
C PHE A 2 0.35 2.60 -13.33
N ALA A 3 1.19 2.09 -12.41
CA ALA A 3 0.73 1.41 -11.18
C ALA A 3 -0.29 2.22 -10.35
N LYS A 4 -0.15 3.54 -10.34
CA LYS A 4 -1.02 4.46 -9.59
C LYS A 4 -2.38 4.60 -10.28
N ALA A 5 -2.38 4.69 -11.61
CA ALA A 5 -3.60 4.71 -12.40
C ALA A 5 -4.42 3.40 -12.26
N THR A 6 -3.77 2.23 -12.33
CA THR A 6 -4.45 0.93 -12.22
C THR A 6 -4.98 0.66 -10.80
N ARG A 7 -4.22 1.03 -9.75
CA ARG A 7 -4.70 0.99 -8.35
C ARG A 7 -5.89 1.90 -8.11
N ASN A 8 -5.85 3.13 -8.62
CA ASN A 8 -6.94 4.10 -8.46
C ASN A 8 -8.23 3.60 -9.14
N PHE A 9 -8.13 3.02 -10.33
CA PHE A 9 -9.24 2.34 -11.01
C PHE A 9 -9.86 1.20 -10.17
N LEU A 10 -9.05 0.26 -9.66
CA LEU A 10 -9.60 -0.86 -8.88
C LEU A 10 -10.21 -0.42 -7.55
N ARG A 11 -9.69 0.63 -6.90
CA ARG A 11 -10.30 1.17 -5.67
C ARG A 11 -11.74 1.66 -5.87
N GLU A 12 -12.17 1.94 -7.09
CA GLU A 12 -13.52 2.40 -7.41
C GLU A 12 -14.40 1.32 -8.04
N VAL A 13 -13.80 0.40 -8.80
CA VAL A 13 -14.54 -0.62 -9.55
C VAL A 13 -14.60 -1.97 -8.82
N ASP A 14 -13.63 -2.28 -7.95
CA ASP A 14 -13.50 -3.57 -7.25
C ASP A 14 -12.91 -3.41 -5.83
N ALA A 15 -13.38 -2.41 -5.07
CA ALA A 15 -12.78 -1.95 -3.82
C ALA A 15 -12.55 -3.02 -2.73
N ASP A 16 -13.44 -4.02 -2.67
CA ASP A 16 -13.42 -5.16 -1.74
C ASP A 16 -13.51 -6.51 -2.47
N GLY A 17 -13.12 -6.53 -3.76
CA GLY A 17 -13.22 -7.70 -4.62
C GLY A 17 -11.97 -8.60 -4.58
N ASP A 18 -11.63 -9.16 -5.73
CA ASP A 18 -10.55 -10.13 -5.89
C ASP A 18 -9.64 -9.79 -7.11
N LEU A 19 -9.84 -8.64 -7.77
CA LEU A 19 -8.94 -8.14 -8.81
C LEU A 19 -7.69 -7.46 -8.22
N ILE A 20 -6.58 -7.63 -8.93
CA ILE A 20 -5.24 -7.17 -8.58
C ILE A 20 -4.78 -6.19 -9.66
N ALA A 21 -4.29 -5.02 -9.26
CA ALA A 21 -3.83 -3.98 -10.17
C ALA A 21 -2.48 -4.36 -10.81
N VAL A 22 -2.36 -4.23 -12.14
CA VAL A 22 -1.07 -4.40 -12.81
C VAL A 22 -0.18 -3.21 -12.46
N SER A 23 0.98 -3.48 -11.86
CA SER A 23 1.91 -2.44 -11.42
C SER A 23 2.94 -2.06 -12.49
N ASN A 24 3.41 -3.02 -13.29
CA ASN A 24 4.39 -2.78 -14.35
C ASN A 24 3.77 -3.03 -15.74
N LEU A 25 3.96 -2.09 -16.66
CA LEU A 25 3.48 -2.21 -18.03
C LEU A 25 4.17 -3.37 -18.79
N ASN A 26 5.43 -3.66 -18.44
CA ASN A 26 6.23 -4.77 -18.98
C ASN A 26 5.82 -6.17 -18.47
N ASP A 27 4.72 -6.27 -17.73
CA ASP A 27 4.08 -7.56 -17.41
C ASP A 27 2.78 -7.77 -18.21
N SER A 28 2.30 -6.77 -18.95
CA SER A 28 1.03 -6.84 -19.72
C SER A 28 1.00 -7.97 -20.76
N ASP A 29 2.17 -8.34 -21.30
CA ASP A 29 2.40 -9.42 -22.26
C ASP A 29 2.52 -10.80 -21.57
N LYS A 30 3.09 -10.85 -20.36
CA LYS A 30 3.21 -12.06 -19.52
C LYS A 30 1.89 -12.50 -18.91
N LEU A 31 0.93 -11.58 -18.77
CA LEU A 31 -0.42 -11.80 -18.24
C LEU A 31 -1.30 -12.59 -19.23
N GLN A 32 -0.92 -13.84 -19.51
CA GLN A 32 -1.75 -14.81 -20.23
C GLN A 32 -2.60 -15.62 -19.24
N LEU A 33 -3.77 -16.07 -19.69
CA LEU A 33 -4.62 -16.95 -18.90
C LEU A 33 -3.91 -18.30 -18.71
N LEU A 34 -4.06 -18.88 -17.52
CA LEU A 34 -3.33 -20.03 -17.02
C LEU A 34 -1.81 -19.83 -16.79
N SER A 35 -1.25 -18.63 -16.96
CA SER A 35 0.10 -18.33 -16.46
C SER A 35 0.19 -18.54 -14.95
N LEU A 36 1.30 -19.09 -14.50
CA LEU A 36 1.61 -19.23 -13.09
C LEU A 36 2.14 -17.91 -12.52
N VAL A 37 1.74 -17.63 -11.29
CA VAL A 37 2.10 -16.42 -10.56
C VAL A 37 2.52 -16.85 -9.16
N THR A 38 3.66 -16.40 -8.65
CA THR A 38 3.96 -16.54 -7.22
C THR A 38 3.37 -15.35 -6.47
N LYS A 39 2.78 -15.62 -5.31
CA LYS A 39 2.25 -14.63 -4.38
C LYS A 39 3.08 -14.67 -3.10
N LYS A 40 3.84 -13.61 -2.83
CA LYS A 40 4.54 -13.41 -1.56
C LYS A 40 3.51 -13.06 -0.49
N LYS A 41 3.41 -13.86 0.58
CA LYS A 41 2.42 -13.69 1.64
C LYS A 41 2.68 -12.38 2.42
N ARG A 42 1.60 -11.64 2.73
CA ARG A 42 1.57 -10.21 3.15
C ARG A 42 2.59 -9.75 4.20
N PHE A 43 2.96 -10.60 5.16
CA PHE A 43 3.62 -10.24 6.43
C PHE A 43 2.70 -9.46 7.38
N TRP A 44 2.62 -8.13 7.29
CA TRP A 44 1.67 -7.35 8.07
C TRP A 44 0.25 -7.44 7.48
N CYS A 45 -0.79 -7.34 8.30
CA CYS A 45 -2.16 -7.57 7.83
C CYS A 45 -2.68 -6.56 6.78
N TRP A 46 -2.10 -5.35 6.70
CA TRP A 46 -2.46 -4.31 5.71
C TRP A 46 -1.73 -4.42 4.37
N GLN A 47 -0.51 -4.97 4.33
CA GLN A 47 0.32 -4.95 3.12
C GLN A 47 -0.39 -5.67 1.98
N ARG A 48 -0.43 -5.07 0.78
CA ARG A 48 -0.86 -5.80 -0.42
C ARG A 48 0.07 -7.00 -0.68
N PRO A 49 -0.46 -8.19 -1.02
CA PRO A 49 0.38 -9.28 -1.47
C PRO A 49 1.12 -8.87 -2.74
N LYS A 50 2.39 -9.27 -2.84
CA LYS A 50 3.22 -9.00 -4.02
C LYS A 50 3.20 -10.21 -4.94
N TYR A 51 3.04 -9.96 -6.23
CA TYR A 51 2.85 -10.98 -7.24
C TYR A 51 3.99 -10.93 -8.25
N GLN A 52 4.53 -12.09 -8.60
CA GLN A 52 5.58 -12.23 -9.61
C GLN A 52 5.16 -13.28 -10.64
N PHE A 53 5.16 -12.88 -11.91
CA PHE A 53 4.74 -13.75 -13.01
C PHE A 53 5.86 -14.71 -13.38
N LEU A 54 5.55 -16.01 -13.38
CA LEU A 54 6.43 -17.02 -13.95
C LEU A 54 6.19 -17.08 -15.46
N SER A 55 7.25 -17.25 -16.26
CA SER A 55 7.13 -17.49 -17.71
C SER A 55 6.73 -18.93 -18.04
N LEU A 56 5.81 -19.49 -17.25
CA LEU A 56 5.30 -20.86 -17.30
C LEU A 56 3.77 -20.81 -17.12
N THR A 57 3.06 -21.66 -17.85
CA THR A 57 1.64 -21.93 -17.63
C THR A 57 1.44 -23.10 -16.68
N LEU A 58 0.20 -23.29 -16.21
CA LEU A 58 -0.19 -24.49 -15.48
C LEU A 58 0.12 -25.76 -16.29
N GLY A 59 -0.05 -25.73 -17.62
CA GLY A 59 0.27 -26.87 -18.49
C GLY A 59 1.75 -27.26 -18.48
N ASP A 60 2.65 -26.28 -18.44
CA ASP A 60 4.11 -26.50 -18.51
C ASP A 60 4.72 -27.14 -17.25
N VAL A 61 3.95 -27.21 -16.15
CA VAL A 61 4.41 -27.79 -14.88
C VAL A 61 3.73 -29.11 -14.52
N LEU A 62 2.80 -29.60 -15.33
CA LEU A 62 2.16 -30.90 -15.08
C LEU A 62 3.05 -32.05 -15.57
N ILE A 63 2.79 -33.26 -15.07
CA ILE A 63 3.52 -34.46 -15.49
C ILE A 63 3.00 -34.98 -16.85
N GLU A 64 1.74 -34.70 -17.22
CA GLU A 64 1.18 -35.15 -18.50
C GLU A 64 1.25 -34.06 -19.60
N ASP A 65 2.01 -34.34 -20.67
CA ASP A 65 2.40 -33.42 -21.76
C ASP A 65 1.27 -32.67 -22.52
N GLN A 66 -0.01 -32.99 -22.29
CA GLN A 66 -1.13 -32.38 -23.01
C GLN A 66 -2.16 -31.79 -22.04
N PHE A 67 -1.97 -30.53 -21.69
CA PHE A 67 -3.03 -29.72 -21.09
C PHE A 67 -3.88 -29.08 -22.19
N PRO A 68 -5.23 -29.17 -22.15
CA PRO A 68 -6.07 -28.58 -23.18
C PRO A 68 -6.01 -27.05 -23.17
N SER A 69 -6.26 -26.43 -24.33
CA SER A 69 -6.37 -24.97 -24.43
C SER A 69 -7.50 -24.45 -23.53
N PRO A 70 -7.30 -23.39 -22.74
CA PRO A 70 -8.33 -22.86 -21.84
C PRO A 70 -9.59 -22.48 -22.62
N VAL A 71 -10.75 -22.87 -22.08
CA VAL A 71 -12.03 -22.30 -22.50
C VAL A 71 -12.14 -20.93 -21.84
N VAL A 72 -12.17 -19.88 -22.68
CA VAL A 72 -12.19 -18.48 -22.24
C VAL A 72 -13.53 -17.86 -22.61
N VAL A 73 -14.18 -17.22 -21.63
CA VAL A 73 -15.33 -16.36 -21.82
C VAL A 73 -14.84 -14.91 -21.92
N GLU A 74 -15.24 -14.21 -22.97
CA GLU A 74 -14.89 -12.81 -23.21
C GLU A 74 -16.16 -11.95 -23.16
N SER A 75 -16.12 -10.87 -22.39
CA SER A 75 -17.25 -9.96 -22.20
C SER A 75 -16.79 -8.51 -22.05
N ASP A 76 -17.68 -7.57 -22.38
CA ASP A 76 -17.47 -6.17 -22.03
C ASP A 76 -17.58 -6.01 -20.51
N PHE A 77 -16.65 -5.27 -19.89
CA PHE A 77 -16.57 -5.11 -18.44
C PHE A 77 -17.27 -3.84 -17.97
N VAL A 78 -16.76 -2.69 -18.38
CA VAL A 78 -17.29 -1.36 -18.03
C VAL A 78 -16.71 -0.30 -18.97
N LYS A 79 -17.45 0.80 -19.22
CA LYS A 79 -16.85 2.07 -19.68
C LYS A 79 -16.58 2.94 -18.46
N TYR A 80 -15.31 3.11 -18.09
CA TYR A 80 -14.92 3.85 -16.88
C TYR A 80 -14.61 5.31 -17.21
N GLU A 81 -15.27 6.24 -16.51
CA GLU A 81 -15.02 7.69 -16.56
C GLU A 81 -15.28 8.29 -15.18
N GLY A 82 -14.22 8.39 -14.37
CA GLY A 82 -14.25 9.01 -13.05
C GLY A 82 -13.85 10.50 -13.10
N LYS A 83 -14.41 11.31 -12.19
CA LYS A 83 -14.03 12.73 -11.99
C LYS A 83 -13.63 12.95 -10.54
N PHE A 84 -12.36 13.31 -10.35
CA PHE A 84 -11.73 13.49 -9.05
C PHE A 84 -11.45 14.97 -8.82
N ALA A 85 -12.16 15.56 -7.86
CA ALA A 85 -11.72 16.81 -7.27
C ALA A 85 -10.88 16.48 -6.03
N ASN A 86 -9.63 16.95 -5.98
CA ASN A 86 -8.79 16.95 -4.76
C ASN A 86 -9.30 17.95 -3.71
N HIS A 87 -10.62 18.07 -3.55
CA HIS A 87 -11.25 19.13 -2.77
C HIS A 87 -11.95 18.57 -1.54
N VAL A 88 -11.22 18.50 -0.43
CA VAL A 88 -11.82 18.29 0.90
C VAL A 88 -12.52 19.58 1.30
N SER A 89 -13.84 19.64 1.12
CA SER A 89 -14.64 20.77 1.59
C SER A 89 -14.97 20.57 3.07
N GLY A 90 -14.34 21.34 3.95
CA GLY A 90 -14.64 21.32 5.39
C GLY A 90 -15.83 22.21 5.73
N THR A 91 -16.63 21.82 6.73
CA THR A 91 -17.61 22.73 7.33
C THR A 91 -17.04 23.30 8.63
N LEU A 92 -16.96 24.62 8.71
CA LEU A 92 -16.51 25.35 9.89
C LEU A 92 -17.73 25.97 10.58
N GLU A 93 -17.99 25.63 11.84
CA GLU A 93 -18.95 26.38 12.65
C GLU A 93 -18.29 27.63 13.26
N THR A 94 -18.76 28.80 12.85
CA THR A 94 -18.34 30.09 13.41
C THR A 94 -19.42 30.65 14.33
N ALA A 95 -19.11 31.73 15.06
CA ALA A 95 -20.12 32.51 15.79
C ALA A 95 -21.25 33.05 14.89
N LEU A 96 -20.99 33.21 13.59
CA LEU A 96 -21.92 33.74 12.58
C LEU A 96 -22.63 32.66 11.75
N GLY A 97 -22.38 31.36 12.02
CA GLY A 97 -23.02 30.23 11.34
C GLY A 97 -22.03 29.23 10.72
N LYS A 98 -22.57 28.22 10.03
CA LYS A 98 -21.80 27.21 9.27
C LYS A 98 -21.25 27.83 7.99
N VAL A 99 -19.93 28.02 7.94
CA VAL A 99 -19.19 28.42 6.74
C VAL A 99 -18.61 27.15 6.12
N LYS A 100 -18.99 26.85 4.87
CA LYS A 100 -18.33 25.78 4.12
C LYS A 100 -16.99 26.31 3.61
N LEU A 101 -15.89 25.87 4.23
CA LEU A 101 -14.54 26.16 3.78
C LEU A 101 -14.25 25.35 2.53
N ASN A 102 -14.30 26.04 1.39
CA ASN A 102 -13.54 25.65 0.23
C ASN A 102 -12.14 26.25 0.40
N LEU A 103 -11.12 25.40 0.56
CA LEU A 103 -9.72 25.85 0.74
C LEU A 103 -9.23 26.48 -0.58
N GLY A 104 -9.37 27.80 -0.66
CA GLY A 104 -9.07 28.60 -1.83
C GLY A 104 -7.62 29.09 -1.86
N GLY A 105 -6.76 28.31 -2.50
CA GLY A 105 -5.50 28.73 -3.12
C GLY A 105 -5.44 28.03 -4.48
N SER A 106 -5.21 28.76 -5.57
CA SER A 106 -5.73 28.34 -6.88
C SER A 106 -4.96 27.20 -7.57
N SER A 107 -5.49 25.98 -7.48
CA SER A 107 -5.58 25.08 -8.65
C SER A 107 -6.69 24.04 -8.46
N ARG A 108 -7.89 24.30 -9.00
CA ARG A 108 -8.97 23.30 -9.11
C ARG A 108 -8.62 22.36 -10.27
N VAL A 109 -7.82 21.34 -9.98
CA VAL A 109 -7.65 20.20 -10.90
C VAL A 109 -8.81 19.23 -10.66
N GLU A 110 -9.87 19.38 -11.46
CA GLU A 110 -10.80 18.27 -11.69
C GLU A 110 -10.11 17.26 -12.59
N SER A 111 -9.47 16.29 -11.96
CA SER A 111 -8.81 15.16 -12.61
C SER A 111 -9.88 14.23 -13.17
N GLN A 112 -10.09 14.24 -14.47
CA GLN A 112 -10.89 13.21 -15.13
C GLN A 112 -9.99 12.00 -15.42
N SER A 113 -10.39 10.80 -14.99
CA SER A 113 -9.68 9.55 -15.27
C SER A 113 -10.59 8.58 -16.01
N SER A 114 -10.17 8.13 -17.19
CA SER A 114 -10.91 7.20 -18.04
C SER A 114 -9.95 6.28 -18.78
N PHE A 115 -10.12 4.97 -18.59
CA PHE A 115 -9.54 3.94 -19.45
C PHE A 115 -10.45 3.61 -20.65
N GLY A 116 -11.58 4.33 -20.81
CA GLY A 116 -12.58 4.06 -21.83
C GLY A 116 -13.31 2.74 -21.59
N THR A 117 -13.66 2.06 -22.68
CA THR A 117 -14.28 0.74 -22.63
C THR A 117 -13.23 -0.34 -22.31
N LEU A 118 -13.55 -1.14 -21.30
CA LEU A 118 -12.73 -2.24 -20.81
C LEU A 118 -13.40 -3.58 -21.11
N ARG A 119 -12.57 -4.59 -21.33
CA ARG A 119 -12.98 -5.96 -21.64
C ARG A 119 -12.45 -6.92 -20.58
N LYS A 120 -13.28 -7.87 -20.18
CA LYS A 120 -12.93 -8.94 -19.24
C LYS A 120 -12.80 -10.26 -20.00
N GLN A 121 -11.74 -11.00 -19.72
CA GLN A 121 -11.54 -12.38 -20.14
C GLN A 121 -11.44 -13.25 -18.90
N GLU A 122 -12.22 -14.33 -18.83
CA GLU A 122 -12.24 -15.29 -17.71
C GLU A 122 -12.13 -16.72 -18.21
N VAL A 123 -11.39 -17.56 -17.51
CA VAL A 123 -11.36 -19.01 -17.75
C VAL A 123 -12.62 -19.65 -17.19
N ASP A 124 -13.23 -20.57 -17.93
CA ASP A 124 -14.28 -21.46 -17.39
C ASP A 124 -13.68 -22.35 -16.29
N LEU A 125 -13.93 -21.97 -15.03
CA LEU A 125 -13.40 -22.68 -13.86
C LEU A 125 -13.93 -24.11 -13.75
N GLN A 126 -15.15 -24.38 -14.21
CA GLN A 126 -15.72 -25.73 -14.17
C GLN A 126 -15.02 -26.64 -15.16
N GLN A 127 -14.67 -26.13 -16.34
CA GLN A 127 -13.85 -26.85 -17.31
C GLN A 127 -12.40 -27.00 -16.83
N LEU A 128 -11.80 -25.94 -16.29
CA LEU A 128 -10.44 -25.97 -15.71
C LEU A 128 -10.28 -27.03 -14.61
N ILE A 129 -11.26 -27.16 -13.71
CA ILE A 129 -11.26 -28.18 -12.64
C ILE A 129 -11.35 -29.59 -13.23
N ARG A 130 -12.21 -29.81 -14.24
CA ARG A 130 -12.32 -31.11 -14.94
C ARG A 130 -11.02 -31.48 -15.64
N ASP A 131 -10.44 -30.55 -16.39
CA ASP A 131 -9.23 -30.79 -17.18
C ASP A 131 -7.98 -30.98 -16.32
N SER A 132 -7.99 -30.47 -15.08
CA SER A 132 -6.94 -30.64 -14.08
C SER A 132 -7.16 -31.86 -13.17
N ALA A 133 -8.30 -32.54 -13.23
CA ALA A 133 -8.59 -33.68 -12.36
C ALA A 133 -7.60 -34.82 -12.61
N GLU A 134 -7.20 -35.50 -11.53
CA GLU A 134 -6.23 -36.61 -11.51
C GLU A 134 -4.79 -36.26 -11.96
N ARG A 135 -4.56 -35.07 -12.51
CA ARG A 135 -3.23 -34.60 -12.91
C ARG A 135 -2.36 -34.21 -11.72
N THR A 136 -1.05 -34.27 -11.94
CA THR A 136 -0.06 -33.93 -10.91
C THR A 136 0.97 -32.90 -11.39
N ILE A 137 1.33 -31.99 -10.51
CA ILE A 137 2.41 -31.02 -10.70
C ILE A 137 3.76 -31.71 -10.53
N ASN A 138 4.65 -31.50 -11.50
CA ASN A 138 6.02 -31.94 -11.48
C ASN A 138 6.84 -31.14 -10.45
N LEU A 139 6.86 -31.60 -9.19
CA LEU A 139 7.66 -31.03 -8.10
C LEU A 139 9.20 -31.10 -8.33
N ARG A 140 9.66 -31.67 -9.45
CA ARG A 140 11.06 -31.64 -9.90
C ARG A 140 11.33 -30.56 -10.95
N ASN A 141 10.33 -29.77 -11.34
CA ASN A 141 10.55 -28.60 -12.18
C ASN A 141 11.46 -27.59 -11.44
N PRO A 142 12.59 -27.16 -12.03
CA PRO A 142 13.55 -26.28 -11.34
C PRO A 142 12.96 -24.95 -10.85
N VAL A 143 11.99 -24.39 -11.57
CA VAL A 143 11.32 -23.14 -11.16
C VAL A 143 10.45 -23.40 -9.94
N LEU A 144 9.68 -24.49 -9.92
CA LEU A 144 8.88 -24.84 -8.75
C LEU A 144 9.72 -25.21 -7.53
N GLN A 145 10.93 -25.74 -7.71
CA GLN A 145 11.86 -25.95 -6.60
C GLN A 145 12.28 -24.62 -5.95
N GLN A 146 12.51 -23.56 -6.73
CA GLN A 146 12.78 -22.22 -6.20
C GLN A 146 11.57 -21.65 -5.43
N VAL A 147 10.34 -21.85 -5.94
CA VAL A 147 9.12 -21.43 -5.22
C VAL A 147 8.93 -22.22 -3.91
N LEU A 148 9.26 -23.52 -3.91
CA LEU A 148 9.25 -24.37 -2.71
C LEU A 148 10.32 -23.96 -1.67
N GLU A 149 11.47 -23.48 -2.14
CA GLU A 149 12.50 -22.86 -1.29
C GLU A 149 12.03 -21.51 -0.71
N GLY A 150 11.23 -20.77 -1.48
CA GLY A 150 10.48 -19.57 -1.09
C GLY A 150 9.38 -19.84 -0.06
N ARG A 151 9.77 -20.14 1.19
CA ARG A 151 8.86 -20.59 2.27
C ARG A 151 7.64 -19.69 2.57
N ASN A 152 7.66 -18.44 2.13
CA ASN A 152 6.58 -17.46 2.32
C ASN A 152 5.84 -17.13 1.01
N GLU A 153 5.94 -18.00 0.00
CA GLU A 153 5.25 -17.87 -1.29
C GLU A 153 4.12 -18.89 -1.46
N VAL A 154 3.16 -18.53 -2.30
CA VAL A 154 2.05 -19.39 -2.76
C VAL A 154 2.08 -19.43 -4.28
N LEU A 155 1.91 -20.61 -4.87
CA LEU A 155 1.72 -20.74 -6.30
C LEU A 155 0.25 -20.45 -6.65
N CYS A 156 0.03 -19.58 -7.62
CA CYS A 156 -1.28 -19.17 -8.10
C CYS A 156 -1.39 -19.34 -9.62
N VAL A 157 -2.61 -19.47 -10.12
CA VAL A 157 -2.94 -19.53 -11.56
C VAL A 157 -3.73 -18.29 -11.94
N LEU A 158 -3.33 -17.59 -12.99
CA LEU A 158 -4.07 -16.46 -13.54
C LEU A 158 -5.33 -16.95 -14.27
N THR A 159 -6.51 -16.56 -13.79
CA THR A 159 -7.80 -17.03 -14.34
C THR A 159 -8.67 -15.95 -14.93
N GLN A 160 -8.41 -14.68 -14.63
CA GLN A 160 -9.13 -13.54 -15.22
C GLN A 160 -8.19 -12.36 -15.52
N LYS A 161 -8.51 -11.58 -16.57
CA LYS A 161 -7.84 -10.32 -16.86
C LYS A 161 -8.76 -9.26 -17.47
N ILE A 162 -8.45 -7.99 -17.16
CA ILE A 162 -9.12 -6.78 -17.65
C ILE A 162 -8.18 -6.05 -18.60
N THR A 163 -8.59 -5.89 -19.84
CA THR A 163 -7.79 -5.26 -20.91
C THR A 163 -8.45 -4.01 -21.47
N THR A 164 -7.65 -2.99 -21.83
CA THR A 164 -8.13 -1.82 -22.57
C THR A 164 -8.59 -2.21 -23.97
N MET A 165 -9.73 -1.69 -24.44
CA MET A 165 -10.13 -1.89 -25.85
C MET A 165 -9.51 -0.86 -26.79
N GLN A 166 -8.97 0.23 -26.24
CA GLN A 166 -8.41 1.33 -26.99
C GLN A 166 -7.14 1.87 -26.36
N LYS A 167 -6.44 2.72 -27.12
CA LYS A 167 -5.28 3.47 -26.65
C LYS A 167 -5.70 4.42 -25.53
N CYS A 168 -4.87 4.51 -24.49
CA CYS A 168 -5.05 5.46 -23.40
C CYS A 168 -3.77 6.26 -23.18
N VAL A 169 -3.92 7.44 -22.59
CA VAL A 169 -2.84 8.35 -22.25
C VAL A 169 -2.90 8.60 -20.75
N ILE A 170 -1.81 8.34 -20.04
CA ILE A 170 -1.66 8.58 -18.61
C ILE A 170 -0.79 9.82 -18.43
N SER A 171 -1.27 10.83 -17.73
CA SER A 171 -0.51 12.05 -17.44
C SER A 171 -0.20 12.19 -15.95
N GLU A 172 0.99 12.70 -15.62
CA GLU A 172 1.33 13.13 -14.27
C GLU A 172 1.26 14.66 -14.18
N HIS A 173 0.43 15.14 -13.23
CA HIS A 173 0.30 16.55 -12.91
C HIS A 173 0.82 16.79 -11.49
N MET A 174 1.85 17.64 -11.39
CA MET A 174 2.39 18.09 -10.12
C MET A 174 1.55 19.25 -9.60
N GLN A 175 0.71 18.99 -8.61
CA GLN A 175 -0.06 20.00 -7.90
C GLN A 175 0.86 20.62 -6.84
N VAL A 176 1.31 21.85 -7.09
CA VAL A 176 1.96 22.70 -6.08
C VAL A 176 0.90 23.64 -5.53
N GLU A 177 0.45 23.40 -4.31
CA GLU A 177 -0.40 24.36 -3.61
C GLU A 177 0.44 25.49 -3.03
N GLU A 178 -0.14 26.70 -3.02
CA GLU A 178 0.51 27.87 -2.44
C GLU A 178 0.85 27.65 -0.97
N LYS A 179 1.89 28.38 -0.52
CA LYS A 179 2.43 28.21 0.82
C LYS A 179 1.41 28.64 1.89
N CYS A 180 0.98 27.72 2.73
CA CYS A 180 0.31 28.07 3.99
C CYS A 180 1.22 29.02 4.80
N GLY A 181 0.70 30.21 5.11
CA GLY A 181 1.37 31.27 5.87
C GLY A 181 2.70 31.75 5.31
N GLY A 182 3.03 31.43 4.06
CA GLY A 182 4.37 31.65 3.48
C GLY A 182 5.44 30.66 3.92
N ILE A 183 5.13 29.65 4.74
CA ILE A 183 6.10 28.75 5.39
C ILE A 183 6.32 27.47 4.58
N VAL A 184 5.28 26.72 4.21
CA VAL A 184 5.39 25.46 3.45
C VAL A 184 4.31 25.36 2.38
N GLY A 185 4.70 25.10 1.13
CA GLY A 185 3.80 24.73 0.05
C GLY A 185 3.74 23.21 -0.10
N ILE A 186 2.55 22.67 -0.34
CA ILE A 186 2.34 21.22 -0.48
C ILE A 186 2.54 20.84 -1.94
N GLN A 187 3.45 19.90 -2.20
CA GLN A 187 3.66 19.30 -3.51
C GLN A 187 3.07 17.90 -3.51
N THR A 188 2.07 17.66 -4.35
CA THR A 188 1.45 16.34 -4.53
C THR A 188 1.45 15.95 -6.01
N LYS A 189 1.77 14.69 -6.29
CA LYS A 189 1.68 14.12 -7.63
C LYS A 189 0.32 13.47 -7.83
N THR A 190 -0.44 13.98 -8.80
CA THR A 190 -1.69 13.37 -9.25
C THR A 190 -1.47 12.68 -10.59
N VAL A 191 -2.15 11.56 -10.81
CA VAL A 191 -2.08 10.80 -12.06
C VAL A 191 -3.48 10.73 -12.65
N GLN A 192 -3.62 11.14 -13.91
CA GLN A 192 -4.85 11.12 -14.67
C GLN A 192 -4.73 10.14 -15.83
N VAL A 193 -5.86 9.69 -16.36
CA VAL A 193 -5.93 8.83 -17.54
C VAL A 193 -6.96 9.38 -18.50
N SER A 194 -6.65 9.48 -19.79
CA SER A 194 -7.60 9.82 -20.84
C SER A 194 -7.59 8.75 -21.92
N ALA A 195 -8.76 8.23 -22.26
CA ALA A 195 -8.94 7.41 -23.46
C ALA A 195 -8.97 8.32 -24.69
N THR A 196 -8.32 7.92 -25.78
CA THR A 196 -8.09 8.82 -26.93
C THR A 196 -9.26 8.97 -27.90
N GLU A 197 -10.50 8.68 -27.48
CA GLU A 197 -11.70 8.97 -28.30
C GLU A 197 -11.91 10.49 -28.44
N ASP A 198 -11.65 11.24 -27.37
CA ASP A 198 -11.70 12.70 -27.36
C ASP A 198 -10.29 13.29 -27.43
N GLY A 199 -9.95 13.95 -28.53
CA GLY A 199 -8.60 14.44 -28.86
C GLY A 199 -8.01 15.55 -27.97
N ASN A 200 -8.59 15.80 -26.78
CA ASN A 200 -8.19 16.84 -25.84
C ASN A 200 -7.25 16.30 -24.75
N VAL A 201 -6.04 15.88 -25.13
CA VAL A 201 -4.95 15.71 -24.16
C VAL A 201 -4.54 17.11 -23.67
N THR A 202 -4.79 17.40 -22.39
CA THR A 202 -4.41 18.66 -21.74
C THR A 202 -2.90 18.78 -21.65
N LYS A 203 -2.32 19.68 -22.46
CA LYS A 203 -0.86 19.85 -22.61
C LYS A 203 -0.10 20.37 -21.37
N ASP A 204 -0.79 20.70 -20.28
CA ASP A 204 -0.19 21.12 -18.99
C ASP A 204 0.24 19.94 -18.09
N SER A 205 0.77 18.89 -18.71
CA SER A 205 1.29 17.69 -18.04
C SER A 205 2.80 17.58 -18.23
N ASN A 206 3.56 17.50 -17.14
CA ASN A 206 5.03 17.43 -17.18
C ASN A 206 5.54 16.13 -17.81
N VAL A 207 4.79 15.03 -17.63
CA VAL A 207 5.11 13.71 -18.18
C VAL A 207 3.83 13.06 -18.67
N VAL A 208 3.91 12.43 -19.84
CA VAL A 208 2.82 11.72 -20.50
C VAL A 208 3.30 10.34 -20.91
N LEU A 209 2.55 9.30 -20.55
CA LEU A 209 2.78 7.90 -20.90
C LEU A 209 1.61 7.41 -21.76
N GLU A 210 1.92 6.94 -22.96
CA GLU A 210 0.93 6.36 -23.86
C GLU A 210 0.90 4.83 -23.70
N ILE A 211 -0.29 4.25 -23.49
CA ILE A 211 -0.48 2.80 -23.44
C ILE A 211 -1.36 2.32 -24.62
N PRO A 212 -1.00 1.20 -25.27
CA PRO A 212 -1.74 0.71 -26.43
C PRO A 212 -3.10 0.09 -26.03
N ALA A 213 -3.92 -0.18 -27.04
CA ALA A 213 -5.06 -1.10 -26.89
C ALA A 213 -4.56 -2.52 -26.52
N ALA A 214 -5.45 -3.31 -25.92
CA ALA A 214 -5.17 -4.64 -25.35
C ALA A 214 -4.11 -4.64 -24.22
N THR A 215 -3.89 -3.50 -23.56
CA THR A 215 -3.07 -3.43 -22.34
C THR A 215 -3.85 -4.02 -21.17
N THR A 216 -3.26 -4.98 -20.45
CA THR A 216 -3.85 -5.53 -19.22
C THR A 216 -3.65 -4.53 -18.07
N ILE A 217 -4.74 -4.12 -17.42
CA ILE A 217 -4.71 -3.14 -16.31
C ILE A 217 -5.03 -3.77 -14.95
N ALA A 218 -5.77 -4.88 -14.95
CA ALA A 218 -6.05 -5.68 -13.77
C ALA A 218 -6.14 -7.17 -14.14
N TYR A 219 -5.93 -8.04 -13.17
CA TYR A 219 -6.01 -9.48 -13.32
C TYR A 219 -6.51 -10.11 -12.01
N GLY A 220 -6.87 -11.39 -12.05
CA GLY A 220 -7.22 -12.14 -10.86
C GLY A 220 -6.66 -13.55 -10.96
N VAL A 221 -6.33 -14.10 -9.80
CA VAL A 221 -5.65 -15.38 -9.67
C VAL A 221 -6.41 -16.30 -8.72
N ILE A 222 -6.14 -17.59 -8.80
CA ILE A 222 -6.60 -18.59 -7.84
C ILE A 222 -5.37 -19.24 -7.22
N GLU A 223 -5.29 -19.25 -5.89
CA GLU A 223 -4.21 -19.94 -5.18
C GLU A 223 -4.32 -21.46 -5.37
N LEU A 224 -3.16 -22.13 -5.44
CA LEU A 224 -3.06 -23.58 -5.43
C LEU A 224 -2.61 -24.07 -4.06
N TYR A 225 -3.26 -25.12 -3.55
CA TYR A 225 -2.71 -25.94 -2.48
C TYR A 225 -2.08 -27.20 -3.10
N VAL A 226 -0.77 -27.38 -2.94
CA VAL A 226 -0.01 -28.46 -3.59
C VAL A 226 0.51 -29.45 -2.54
N LYS A 227 0.18 -30.72 -2.74
CA LYS A 227 0.52 -31.85 -1.85
C LYS A 227 1.91 -32.42 -2.16
N LEU A 228 2.44 -33.19 -1.21
CA LEU A 228 3.78 -33.80 -1.26
C LEU A 228 3.97 -34.83 -2.38
N ASP A 229 2.88 -35.32 -2.99
CA ASP A 229 2.85 -36.25 -4.11
C ASP A 229 2.64 -35.55 -5.48
N GLY A 230 2.49 -34.22 -5.49
CA GLY A 230 2.22 -33.43 -6.68
C GLY A 230 0.74 -33.23 -7.00
N GLN A 231 -0.19 -33.86 -6.29
CA GLN A 231 -1.61 -33.50 -6.41
C GLN A 231 -1.83 -32.04 -5.97
N PHE A 232 -2.78 -31.36 -6.58
CA PHE A 232 -3.08 -29.97 -6.25
C PHE A 232 -4.58 -29.68 -6.25
N GLU A 233 -4.96 -28.63 -5.53
CA GLU A 233 -6.35 -28.18 -5.40
C GLU A 233 -6.42 -26.67 -5.60
N PHE A 234 -7.41 -26.21 -6.37
CA PHE A 234 -7.75 -24.80 -6.50
C PHE A 234 -8.42 -24.29 -5.22
N CYS A 235 -7.94 -23.17 -4.67
CA CYS A 235 -8.50 -22.54 -3.47
C CYS A 235 -9.66 -21.60 -3.82
N LEU A 236 -10.83 -22.20 -4.08
CA LEU A 236 -12.04 -21.49 -4.55
C LEU A 236 -12.92 -20.88 -3.43
N LEU A 237 -12.64 -21.21 -2.17
CA LEU A 237 -13.46 -20.79 -1.02
C LEU A 237 -12.72 -19.72 -0.21
N ARG A 238 -13.43 -18.66 0.18
CA ARG A 238 -12.91 -17.66 1.13
C ARG A 238 -12.44 -18.35 2.42
N GLY A 239 -11.21 -18.07 2.84
CA GLY A 239 -10.56 -18.70 3.99
C GLY A 239 -9.84 -20.02 3.72
N LYS A 240 -9.86 -20.56 2.49
CA LYS A 240 -8.97 -21.66 2.09
C LYS A 240 -7.69 -21.06 1.51
N GLN A 241 -6.60 -21.12 2.27
CA GLN A 241 -5.28 -20.67 1.80
C GLN A 241 -4.57 -21.75 0.97
N GLY A 242 -3.88 -21.32 -0.08
CA GLY A 242 -2.92 -22.12 -0.83
C GLY A 242 -1.54 -22.20 -0.17
N GLY A 243 -0.60 -22.80 -0.91
CA GLY A 243 0.76 -23.08 -0.49
C GLY A 243 1.09 -24.56 -0.66
N PHE A 244 2.08 -25.02 0.11
CA PHE A 244 2.65 -26.36 -0.04
C PHE A 244 2.48 -27.18 1.23
N GLU A 245 2.13 -28.47 1.07
CA GLU A 245 2.06 -29.42 2.17
C GLU A 245 3.47 -29.66 2.75
N ASN A 246 3.69 -29.21 3.99
CA ASN A 246 5.00 -29.20 4.61
C ASN A 246 5.29 -30.51 5.38
N LYS A 247 6.34 -31.24 4.99
CA LYS A 247 6.67 -32.56 5.57
C LYS A 247 7.09 -32.52 7.04
N LYS A 248 7.61 -31.38 7.53
CA LYS A 248 7.88 -31.07 8.95
C LYS A 248 7.82 -29.56 9.16
N ARG A 249 7.24 -29.10 10.28
CA ARG A 249 7.60 -27.79 10.85
C ARG A 249 9.07 -27.89 11.30
N ILE A 250 9.98 -27.36 10.48
CA ILE A 250 11.32 -27.01 10.95
C ILE A 250 11.21 -25.59 11.45
N ASP A 251 11.56 -25.37 12.72
CA ASP A 251 11.59 -24.05 13.34
C ASP A 251 12.51 -23.13 12.53
N SER A 252 11.92 -22.31 11.67
CA SER A 252 12.68 -21.30 10.92
C SER A 252 12.97 -20.12 11.82
N VAL A 253 14.16 -19.55 11.66
CA VAL A 253 14.57 -18.27 12.24
C VAL A 253 13.76 -17.15 11.57
N TYR A 254 12.47 -17.10 11.85
CA TYR A 254 11.71 -15.87 11.73
C TYR A 254 12.33 -14.89 12.72
N LEU A 255 12.45 -13.62 12.31
CA LEU A 255 12.33 -12.54 13.26
C LEU A 255 10.87 -12.58 13.75
N ASP A 256 10.60 -13.38 14.78
CA ASP A 256 9.29 -13.37 15.45
C ASP A 256 9.08 -11.93 15.92
N PRO A 257 8.10 -11.20 15.37
CA PRO A 257 7.82 -9.85 15.78
C PRO A 257 7.10 -9.93 17.13
N LEU A 258 7.87 -10.19 18.20
CA LEU A 258 7.41 -10.14 19.59
C LEU A 258 6.74 -8.79 19.87
N VAL A 259 7.34 -7.75 19.28
CA VAL A 259 6.74 -6.44 19.06
C VAL A 259 5.93 -6.51 17.77
N PHE A 260 4.67 -6.05 17.78
CA PHE A 260 3.72 -6.05 16.64
C PHE A 260 3.05 -7.38 16.28
N ARG A 261 3.17 -8.44 17.08
CA ARG A 261 2.53 -9.74 16.81
C ARG A 261 1.01 -9.64 16.61
N GLU A 262 0.35 -8.68 17.26
CA GLU A 262 -1.08 -8.43 17.11
C GLU A 262 -1.49 -8.00 15.68
N PHE A 263 -0.53 -7.59 14.85
CA PHE A 263 -0.73 -7.14 13.46
C PHE A 263 -0.20 -8.12 12.40
N ALA A 264 0.43 -9.22 12.81
CA ALA A 264 0.92 -10.24 11.91
C ALA A 264 -0.22 -11.19 11.50
N PHE A 265 -0.42 -11.37 10.19
CA PHE A 265 -1.34 -12.35 9.57
C PHE A 265 -2.63 -12.72 10.33
N ILE A 266 -3.69 -11.93 10.11
CA ILE A 266 -5.07 -12.39 10.23
C ILE A 266 -5.59 -12.65 8.81
N ASP A 267 -6.31 -13.76 8.62
CA ASP A 267 -6.80 -14.25 7.33
C ASP A 267 -7.76 -13.22 6.68
N MET A 268 -7.34 -12.63 5.56
CA MET A 268 -8.02 -11.52 4.89
C MET A 268 -7.98 -11.68 3.36
N PRO A 269 -9.09 -11.39 2.64
CA PRO A 269 -9.11 -11.39 1.17
C PRO A 269 -8.10 -10.41 0.57
N ASP A 270 -7.66 -10.69 -0.66
CA ASP A 270 -6.49 -10.02 -1.24
C ASP A 270 -6.67 -8.54 -1.57
N ALA A 271 -7.89 -8.11 -1.92
CA ALA A 271 -8.24 -6.69 -2.04
C ALA A 271 -8.98 -6.12 -0.81
N ALA A 272 -9.46 -6.96 0.13
CA ALA A 272 -10.25 -6.49 1.26
C ALA A 272 -9.40 -5.78 2.33
N HIS A 273 -9.89 -4.62 2.77
CA HIS A 273 -9.21 -3.72 3.70
C HIS A 273 -9.98 -3.59 5.05
N GLY A 274 -10.10 -4.64 5.87
CA GLY A 274 -10.75 -4.45 7.20
C GLY A 274 -10.71 -5.59 8.21
N ILE A 275 -10.19 -5.32 9.40
CA ILE A 275 -10.33 -6.20 10.58
C ILE A 275 -11.74 -6.06 11.16
N SER A 276 -12.51 -7.14 11.18
CA SER A 276 -13.80 -7.20 11.88
C SER A 276 -13.59 -7.27 13.39
N SER A 277 -14.12 -6.29 14.13
CA SER A 277 -14.19 -6.29 15.59
C SER A 277 -15.49 -5.61 16.03
N GLN A 278 -16.08 -6.10 17.13
CA GLN A 278 -17.40 -5.67 17.62
C GLN A 278 -17.39 -4.32 18.35
N ASP A 279 -16.22 -3.81 18.72
CA ASP A 279 -16.08 -2.48 19.31
C ASP A 279 -16.18 -1.37 18.26
N GLY A 280 -16.74 -0.23 18.67
CA GLY A 280 -16.88 0.96 17.84
C GLY A 280 -15.54 1.38 17.22
N PRO A 281 -15.49 1.76 15.93
CA PRO A 281 -14.23 1.78 15.18
C PRO A 281 -13.21 2.81 15.71
N LEU A 282 -13.64 3.82 16.48
CA LEU A 282 -12.76 4.78 17.14
C LEU A 282 -12.10 4.25 18.43
N SER A 283 -12.81 3.45 19.25
CA SER A 283 -12.23 2.91 20.49
C SER A 283 -11.14 1.87 20.19
N VAL A 284 -11.28 1.15 19.08
CA VAL A 284 -10.24 0.26 18.52
C VAL A 284 -8.96 1.05 18.18
N LEU A 285 -9.07 2.22 17.54
CA LEU A 285 -7.89 3.06 17.22
C LEU A 285 -7.22 3.63 18.48
N LYS A 286 -8.01 3.97 19.50
CA LYS A 286 -7.49 4.44 20.79
C LYS A 286 -6.71 3.35 21.53
N GLN A 287 -7.19 2.11 21.55
CA GLN A 287 -6.45 0.96 22.08
C GLN A 287 -5.19 0.65 21.24
N ALA A 288 -5.30 0.69 19.90
CA ALA A 288 -4.17 0.51 19.01
C ALA A 288 -3.08 1.57 19.23
N THR A 289 -3.45 2.82 19.49
CA THR A 289 -2.49 3.92 19.73
C THR A 289 -1.59 3.62 20.95
N LEU A 290 -2.17 3.21 22.09
CA LEU A 290 -1.39 2.84 23.29
C LEU A 290 -0.45 1.65 23.05
N LEU A 291 -0.88 0.69 22.23
CA LEU A 291 -0.07 -0.46 21.83
C LEU A 291 1.09 -0.04 20.92
N LEU A 292 0.84 0.87 19.99
CA LEU A 292 1.81 1.37 19.04
C LEU A 292 2.91 2.19 19.72
N GLU A 293 2.60 3.00 20.73
CA GLU A 293 3.60 3.73 21.52
C GLU A 293 4.64 2.79 22.15
N ARG A 294 4.18 1.71 22.79
CA ARG A 294 5.07 0.66 23.32
C ARG A 294 5.92 0.04 22.21
N ASN A 295 5.31 -0.22 21.06
CA ASN A 295 5.95 -0.94 19.97
C ASN A 295 6.95 -0.08 19.17
N PHE A 296 6.80 1.25 19.17
CA PHE A 296 7.79 2.22 18.69
C PHE A 296 8.86 2.58 19.74
N HIS A 297 8.81 1.94 20.92
CA HIS A 297 9.84 1.88 21.97
C HIS A 297 11.29 2.08 21.45
N PRO A 298 11.77 1.20 20.54
CA PRO A 298 13.15 1.21 20.05
C PRO A 298 13.61 2.51 19.40
N PHE A 299 12.71 3.33 18.84
CA PHE A 299 13.07 4.64 18.27
C PHE A 299 13.37 5.69 19.34
N ALA A 300 12.71 5.61 20.50
CA ALA A 300 12.92 6.52 21.62
C ALA A 300 14.18 6.18 22.43
N GLU A 301 14.68 4.94 22.33
CA GLU A 301 15.93 4.49 22.98
C GLU A 301 17.19 4.80 22.17
N LEU A 302 17.06 5.29 20.93
CA LEU A 302 18.20 5.60 20.07
C LEU A 302 19.07 6.74 20.62
N PRO A 303 20.41 6.66 20.48
CA PRO A 303 21.29 7.81 20.66
C PRO A 303 20.85 8.99 19.80
N GLU A 304 20.89 10.20 20.35
CA GLU A 304 20.42 11.42 19.69
C GLU A 304 20.86 11.57 18.22
N PRO A 305 22.14 11.41 17.85
CA PRO A 305 22.57 11.56 16.46
C PRO A 305 21.94 10.52 15.52
N GLN A 306 21.68 9.31 16.01
CA GLN A 306 21.07 8.21 15.27
C GLN A 306 19.56 8.42 15.13
N GLN A 307 18.89 8.89 16.19
CA GLN A 307 17.48 9.25 16.17
C GLN A 307 17.21 10.39 15.18
N THR A 308 18.01 11.46 15.21
CA THR A 308 17.89 12.59 14.28
C THR A 308 18.16 12.16 12.85
N ALA A 309 19.25 11.43 12.58
CA ALA A 309 19.56 10.97 11.23
C ALA A 309 18.47 10.05 10.65
N LEU A 310 17.86 9.18 11.47
CA LEU A 310 16.76 8.32 11.04
C LEU A 310 15.47 9.14 10.78
N SER A 311 15.20 10.15 11.61
CA SER A 311 14.10 11.10 11.44
C SER A 311 14.23 11.93 10.14
N ASP A 312 15.44 12.39 9.82
CA ASP A 312 15.74 13.13 8.59
C ASP A 312 15.51 12.27 7.33
N ILE A 313 15.88 10.99 7.38
CA ILE A 313 15.61 10.03 6.28
C ILE A 313 14.11 9.79 6.13
N PHE A 314 13.37 9.52 7.21
CA PHE A 314 11.92 9.37 7.10
C PHE A 314 11.25 10.64 6.57
N GLN A 315 11.72 11.83 6.96
CA GLN A 315 11.26 13.08 6.37
C GLN A 315 11.59 13.21 4.87
N ALA A 316 12.73 12.71 4.41
CA ALA A 316 13.04 12.65 2.97
C ALA A 316 12.11 11.69 2.22
N VAL A 317 11.89 10.48 2.76
CA VAL A 317 10.99 9.44 2.22
C VAL A 317 9.55 9.97 2.08
N LEU A 318 9.07 10.78 3.03
CA LEU A 318 7.72 11.38 2.98
C LEU A 318 7.50 12.36 1.79
N PHE A 319 8.57 12.81 1.11
CA PHE A 319 8.49 13.63 -0.11
C PHE A 319 9.07 12.93 -1.36
N ASP A 320 9.50 11.67 -1.26
CA ASP A 320 10.09 10.91 -2.35
C ASP A 320 9.38 9.55 -2.54
N ASP A 321 8.28 9.59 -3.31
CA ASP A 321 7.48 8.42 -3.69
C ASP A 321 8.34 7.28 -4.30
N GLU A 322 9.43 7.61 -5.00
CA GLU A 322 10.30 6.61 -5.64
C GLU A 322 11.15 5.88 -4.60
N LEU A 323 11.72 6.61 -3.62
CA LEU A 323 12.46 6.03 -2.52
C LEU A 323 11.56 5.15 -1.64
N LEU A 324 10.34 5.61 -1.32
CA LEU A 324 9.38 4.82 -0.54
C LEU A 324 9.00 3.50 -1.24
N MET A 325 8.77 3.54 -2.56
CA MET A 325 8.48 2.36 -3.39
C MET A 325 9.63 1.34 -3.43
N VAL A 326 10.87 1.75 -3.18
CA VAL A 326 12.05 0.86 -3.07
C VAL A 326 12.27 0.35 -1.65
N LEU A 327 12.03 1.20 -0.65
CA LEU A 327 12.36 0.93 0.75
C LEU A 327 11.61 -0.29 1.30
N GLU A 328 10.32 -0.45 0.96
CA GLU A 328 9.53 -1.60 1.41
C GLU A 328 10.01 -2.94 0.79
N PRO A 329 10.15 -3.10 -0.55
CA PRO A 329 10.77 -4.31 -1.14
C PRO A 329 12.13 -4.67 -0.54
N VAL A 330 13.01 -3.68 -0.30
CA VAL A 330 14.32 -3.93 0.33
C VAL A 330 14.17 -4.51 1.73
N CYS A 331 13.20 -4.02 2.51
CA CYS A 331 12.92 -4.58 3.83
C CYS A 331 12.28 -5.98 3.73
N ASP A 332 11.35 -6.20 2.79
CA ASP A 332 10.75 -7.53 2.56
C ASP A 332 11.80 -8.59 2.20
N ASP A 333 12.81 -8.23 1.41
CA ASP A 333 13.92 -9.10 1.03
C ASP A 333 14.76 -9.46 2.27
N LEU A 334 15.17 -8.46 3.05
CA LEU A 334 15.94 -8.64 4.29
C LEU A 334 15.20 -9.50 5.33
N VAL A 335 13.90 -9.28 5.53
CA VAL A 335 13.04 -10.10 6.42
C VAL A 335 12.92 -11.54 5.89
N SER A 336 12.97 -11.73 4.57
CA SER A 336 12.96 -13.05 3.93
C SER A 336 14.33 -13.75 3.94
N GLY A 337 15.39 -13.09 4.46
CA GLY A 337 16.76 -13.60 4.44
C GLY A 337 17.43 -13.50 3.06
N LEU A 338 16.87 -12.71 2.14
CA LEU A 338 17.42 -12.46 0.81
C LEU A 338 18.33 -11.23 0.83
N SER A 339 19.37 -11.24 -0.01
CA SER A 339 20.14 -10.03 -0.28
C SER A 339 19.27 -9.07 -1.10
N PRO A 340 19.09 -7.79 -0.69
CA PRO A 340 18.25 -6.86 -1.41
C PRO A 340 18.73 -6.68 -2.85
N THR A 341 17.78 -6.76 -3.79
CA THR A 341 18.08 -6.97 -5.20
C THR A 341 18.86 -5.80 -5.81
N VAL A 342 20.10 -6.04 -6.26
CA VAL A 342 21.03 -5.00 -6.79
C VAL A 342 20.43 -4.17 -7.93
N ALA A 343 19.53 -4.75 -8.73
CA ALA A 343 18.80 -4.05 -9.78
C ALA A 343 18.03 -2.81 -9.25
N VAL A 344 17.45 -2.92 -8.05
CA VAL A 344 16.63 -1.88 -7.43
C VAL A 344 17.47 -0.67 -7.01
N LEU A 345 18.73 -0.88 -6.58
CA LEU A 345 19.66 0.24 -6.33
C LEU A 345 20.02 0.98 -7.62
N GLY A 346 20.09 0.28 -8.76
CA GLY A 346 20.54 0.84 -10.04
C GLY A 346 19.59 1.89 -10.65
N GLU A 347 18.30 1.84 -10.33
CA GLU A 347 17.30 2.78 -10.85
C GLU A 347 17.20 4.08 -10.04
N LEU A 348 17.70 4.09 -8.80
CA LEU A 348 17.65 5.23 -7.90
C LEU A 348 18.67 6.33 -8.27
N LYS A 349 18.27 7.59 -8.08
CA LYS A 349 19.16 8.75 -8.17
C LYS A 349 20.26 8.66 -7.08
N PRO A 350 21.46 9.25 -7.27
CA PRO A 350 22.57 9.13 -6.33
C PRO A 350 22.22 9.52 -4.87
N ARG A 351 21.32 10.51 -4.69
CA ARG A 351 20.84 10.90 -3.36
C ARG A 351 19.94 9.84 -2.72
N GLN A 352 18.98 9.30 -3.48
CA GLN A 352 18.09 8.22 -3.01
C GLN A 352 18.90 6.95 -2.65
N GLN A 353 19.96 6.64 -3.39
CA GLN A 353 20.90 5.57 -3.03
C GLN A 353 21.62 5.84 -1.70
N GLN A 354 22.07 7.08 -1.45
CA GLN A 354 22.68 7.48 -0.19
C GLN A 354 21.70 7.38 0.97
N ASP A 355 20.48 7.89 0.80
CA ASP A 355 19.43 7.85 1.82
C ASP A 355 19.02 6.39 2.16
N LEU A 356 18.95 5.50 1.15
CA LEU A 356 18.70 4.06 1.34
C LEU A 356 19.84 3.35 2.10
N VAL A 357 21.10 3.62 1.74
CA VAL A 357 22.25 3.02 2.43
C VAL A 357 22.36 3.53 3.87
N ALA A 358 22.12 4.83 4.08
CA ALA A 358 22.09 5.43 5.41
C ALA A 358 20.96 4.84 6.27
N PHE A 359 19.77 4.63 5.71
CA PHE A 359 18.66 3.96 6.40
C PHE A 359 19.08 2.59 6.93
N LEU A 360 19.62 1.74 6.05
CA LEU A 360 20.04 0.38 6.40
C LEU A 360 21.11 0.36 7.49
N GLN A 361 22.09 1.27 7.42
CA GLN A 361 23.12 1.42 8.45
C GLN A 361 22.52 1.87 9.80
N LEU A 362 21.60 2.85 9.80
CA LEU A 362 20.99 3.39 11.02
C LEU A 362 20.06 2.41 11.71
N VAL A 363 19.46 1.46 10.99
CA VAL A 363 18.64 0.36 11.57
C VAL A 363 19.46 -0.89 11.89
N GLY A 364 20.79 -0.85 11.71
CA GLY A 364 21.71 -1.91 12.10
C GLY A 364 21.88 -3.06 11.09
N CYS A 365 21.45 -2.87 9.84
CA CYS A 365 21.66 -3.84 8.76
C CYS A 365 23.03 -3.60 8.09
N SER A 366 23.96 -4.55 8.21
CA SER A 366 25.23 -4.47 7.49
C SER A 366 25.08 -4.94 6.03
N LEU A 367 25.57 -4.13 5.09
CA LEU A 367 25.63 -4.46 3.65
C LEU A 367 26.95 -5.18 3.27
N GLN A 368 27.78 -5.53 4.27
CA GLN A 368 29.17 -5.92 4.07
C GLN A 368 29.45 -7.33 4.63
N GLY A 369 28.76 -8.32 4.06
CA GLY A 369 28.86 -9.73 4.45
C GLY A 369 27.93 -10.60 3.61
N GLY A 370 28.16 -11.92 3.60
CA GLY A 370 27.46 -12.86 2.71
C GLY A 370 25.95 -13.01 2.93
N CYS A 371 25.40 -12.51 4.04
CA CYS A 371 23.98 -12.43 4.33
C CYS A 371 23.67 -11.06 4.93
N PRO A 372 23.14 -10.08 4.15
CA PRO A 372 22.77 -8.77 4.66
C PRO A 372 21.63 -8.90 5.67
N GLY A 373 21.76 -8.23 6.83
CA GLY A 373 20.72 -8.24 7.86
C GLY A 373 21.19 -7.69 9.20
N PRO A 374 20.28 -7.52 10.17
CA PRO A 374 20.61 -7.08 11.51
C PRO A 374 21.34 -8.17 12.31
N GLU A 375 22.50 -7.84 12.86
CA GLU A 375 23.46 -8.81 13.43
C GLU A 375 23.08 -9.26 14.86
N ASP A 376 22.52 -8.36 15.68
CA ASP A 376 22.19 -8.62 17.09
C ASP A 376 20.68 -8.48 17.38
N ALA A 377 20.27 -8.73 18.63
CA ALA A 377 18.86 -8.69 19.01
C ALA A 377 18.27 -7.26 19.01
N GLY A 378 19.08 -6.24 19.32
CA GLY A 378 18.63 -4.84 19.37
C GLY A 378 18.41 -4.27 17.97
N SER A 379 19.38 -4.44 17.08
CA SER A 379 19.28 -4.12 15.65
C SER A 379 18.12 -4.88 14.99
N LYS A 380 17.87 -6.14 15.35
CA LYS A 380 16.68 -6.89 14.87
C LYS A 380 15.38 -6.19 15.26
N GLN A 381 15.23 -5.79 16.52
CA GLN A 381 14.03 -5.12 17.00
C GLN A 381 13.87 -3.73 16.34
N LEU A 382 14.95 -2.96 16.25
CA LEU A 382 14.98 -1.65 15.60
C LEU A 382 14.63 -1.73 14.10
N PHE A 383 15.20 -2.68 13.37
CA PHE A 383 14.88 -2.94 11.96
C PHE A 383 13.42 -3.33 11.78
N MET A 384 12.86 -4.20 12.64
CA MET A 384 11.44 -4.54 12.58
C MET A 384 10.53 -3.33 12.86
N THR A 385 10.89 -2.47 13.83
CA THR A 385 10.16 -1.21 14.10
C THR A 385 10.25 -0.23 12.92
N ALA A 386 11.39 -0.16 12.24
CA ALA A 386 11.54 0.65 11.02
C ALA A 386 10.74 0.10 9.85
N TYR A 387 10.85 -1.21 9.56
CA TYR A 387 10.08 -1.88 8.52
C TYR A 387 8.56 -1.76 8.74
N PHE A 388 8.10 -1.85 9.99
CA PHE A 388 6.71 -1.64 10.35
C PHE A 388 6.20 -0.25 9.89
N LEU A 389 6.95 0.82 10.20
CA LEU A 389 6.63 2.17 9.73
C LEU A 389 6.71 2.29 8.20
N VAL A 390 7.73 1.73 7.56
CA VAL A 390 7.92 1.75 6.09
C VAL A 390 6.73 1.08 5.37
N SER A 391 6.32 -0.11 5.82
CA SER A 391 5.18 -0.82 5.23
C SER A 391 3.87 -0.04 5.36
N ALA A 392 3.66 0.64 6.48
CA ALA A 392 2.49 1.45 6.71
C ALA A 392 2.48 2.71 5.84
N LEU A 393 3.64 3.35 5.64
CA LEU A 393 3.80 4.48 4.72
C LEU A 393 3.59 4.06 3.26
N ALA A 394 4.10 2.89 2.84
CA ALA A 394 3.99 2.40 1.46
C ALA A 394 2.54 2.03 1.06
N GLU A 395 1.72 1.60 2.02
CA GLU A 395 0.31 1.25 1.81
C GLU A 395 -0.65 2.45 1.98
N MET A 396 -0.17 3.59 2.51
CA MET A 396 -1.00 4.79 2.66
C MET A 396 -1.40 5.39 1.29
N PRO A 397 -2.61 5.97 1.17
CA PRO A 397 -3.08 6.49 -0.11
C PRO A 397 -2.24 7.63 -0.68
N ASP A 398 -2.35 7.79 -2.01
CA ASP A 398 -1.74 8.90 -2.76
C ASP A 398 -1.90 10.24 -2.03
N SER A 399 -0.81 11.03 -1.96
CA SER A 399 -0.65 12.29 -1.22
C SER A 399 -0.55 12.21 0.31
N ALA A 400 -0.94 11.10 0.95
CA ALA A 400 -0.92 11.00 2.42
C ALA A 400 0.50 11.12 3.01
N ALA A 401 1.51 10.52 2.35
CA ALA A 401 2.92 10.68 2.73
C ALA A 401 3.39 12.16 2.68
N ALA A 402 3.09 12.88 1.59
CA ALA A 402 3.44 14.30 1.46
C ALA A 402 2.69 15.20 2.48
N LEU A 403 1.46 14.84 2.83
CA LEU A 403 0.70 15.50 3.90
C LEU A 403 1.33 15.22 5.28
N LEU A 404 1.71 13.97 5.58
CA LEU A 404 2.47 13.61 6.79
C LEU A 404 3.80 14.36 6.87
N GLY A 405 4.57 14.42 5.78
CA GLY A 405 5.81 15.19 5.72
C GLY A 405 5.59 16.69 5.97
N THR A 406 4.46 17.23 5.51
CA THR A 406 4.07 18.62 5.80
C THR A 406 3.69 18.80 7.27
N CYS A 407 2.97 17.85 7.87
CA CYS A 407 2.70 17.83 9.32
C CYS A 407 3.99 17.71 10.16
N CYS A 408 5.02 17.01 9.68
CA CYS A 408 6.35 16.98 10.29
C CYS A 408 7.01 18.37 10.25
N LYS A 409 7.07 19.02 9.08
CA LYS A 409 7.62 20.38 8.92
C LYS A 409 6.88 21.45 9.74
N LEU A 410 5.59 21.26 10.00
CA LEU A 410 4.77 22.14 10.84
C LEU A 410 4.86 21.82 12.34
N GLN A 411 5.60 20.76 12.73
CA GLN A 411 5.76 20.26 14.10
C GLN A 411 4.42 19.97 14.79
N ILE A 412 3.45 19.40 14.06
CA ILE A 412 2.11 19.05 14.60
C ILE A 412 1.88 17.55 14.81
N ILE A 413 2.84 16.68 14.48
CA ILE A 413 2.71 15.22 14.67
C ILE A 413 2.35 14.83 16.12
N PRO A 414 2.97 15.40 17.19
CA PRO A 414 2.57 15.10 18.57
C PRO A 414 1.12 15.51 18.88
N THR A 415 0.69 16.68 18.40
CA THR A 415 -0.70 17.15 18.49
C THR A 415 -1.68 16.19 17.82
N LEU A 416 -1.31 15.55 16.70
CA LEU A 416 -2.16 14.57 16.01
C LEU A 416 -2.23 13.22 16.75
N CYS A 417 -1.12 12.77 17.33
CA CYS A 417 -1.12 11.59 18.21
C CYS A 417 -2.00 11.83 19.44
N HIS A 418 -1.88 13.02 20.06
CA HIS A 418 -2.73 13.38 21.19
C HIS A 418 -4.20 13.49 20.80
N LEU A 419 -4.53 14.10 19.66
CA LEU A 419 -5.91 14.16 19.17
C LEU A 419 -6.54 12.76 19.13
N LEU A 420 -5.86 11.78 18.52
CA LEU A 420 -6.36 10.39 18.43
C LEU A 420 -6.58 9.72 19.80
N ARG A 421 -5.77 10.05 20.82
CA ARG A 421 -6.01 9.61 22.21
C ARG A 421 -7.16 10.34 22.88
N ALA A 422 -7.28 11.65 22.65
CA ALA A 422 -8.20 12.56 23.33
C ALA A 422 -9.65 12.44 22.84
N LEU A 423 -9.88 11.87 21.65
CA LEU A 423 -11.22 11.55 21.16
C LEU A 423 -12.03 10.75 22.19
N SER A 424 -13.26 11.20 22.43
CA SER A 424 -14.32 10.44 23.11
C SER A 424 -14.83 9.30 22.24
N ASP A 425 -15.68 8.43 22.81
CA ASP A 425 -16.34 7.35 22.05
C ASP A 425 -17.26 7.90 20.94
N ASP A 426 -17.80 9.11 21.10
CA ASP A 426 -18.55 9.86 20.07
C ASP A 426 -17.63 10.55 19.02
N GLY A 427 -16.31 10.37 19.14
CA GLY A 427 -15.32 10.99 18.27
C GLY A 427 -15.15 12.49 18.47
N VAL A 428 -15.32 13.02 19.69
CA VAL A 428 -15.17 14.46 19.97
C VAL A 428 -13.97 14.71 20.88
N SER A 429 -13.19 15.76 20.59
CA SER A 429 -12.09 16.25 21.43
C SER A 429 -12.19 17.76 21.63
N ASP A 430 -11.91 18.25 22.83
CA ASP A 430 -11.98 19.68 23.20
C ASP A 430 -10.79 20.45 22.60
N LEU A 431 -11.05 21.57 21.90
CA LEU A 431 -9.99 22.43 21.36
C LEU A 431 -9.36 23.33 22.43
N GLU A 432 -9.96 23.45 23.60
CA GLU A 432 -9.38 24.17 24.74
C GLU A 432 -8.27 23.37 25.45
N ASP A 433 -8.01 22.12 25.06
CA ASP A 433 -6.78 21.40 25.41
C ASP A 433 -5.55 22.17 24.86
N PRO A 434 -4.59 22.59 25.71
CA PRO A 434 -3.39 23.31 25.29
C PRO A 434 -2.58 22.59 24.20
N THR A 435 -2.53 21.27 24.21
CA THR A 435 -1.79 20.46 23.23
C THR A 435 -2.42 20.50 21.83
N LEU A 436 -3.72 20.80 21.75
CA LEU A 436 -4.49 20.94 20.51
C LEU A 436 -4.55 22.38 19.99
N THR A 437 -3.91 23.34 20.68
CA THR A 437 -3.76 24.73 20.21
C THR A 437 -3.30 24.85 18.74
N PRO A 438 -2.37 24.03 18.21
CA PRO A 438 -1.99 24.09 16.80
C PRO A 438 -3.13 23.84 15.79
N LEU A 439 -4.25 23.23 16.22
CA LEU A 439 -5.44 22.98 15.40
C LEU A 439 -6.46 24.15 15.44
N LYS A 440 -6.25 25.16 16.29
CA LYS A 440 -7.00 26.42 16.26
C LYS A 440 -6.62 27.26 15.04
N ASP A 441 -5.39 27.13 14.54
CA ASP A 441 -5.01 27.70 13.26
C ASP A 441 -5.78 27.04 12.10
N THR A 442 -6.30 27.86 11.19
CA THR A 442 -7.23 27.38 10.14
C THR A 442 -6.49 26.69 9.00
N GLU A 443 -5.26 27.09 8.70
CA GLU A 443 -4.46 26.49 7.64
C GLU A 443 -3.90 25.13 8.08
N ARG A 444 -3.29 25.05 9.27
CA ARG A 444 -2.88 23.78 9.90
C ARG A 444 -4.05 22.81 9.98
N PHE A 445 -5.22 23.27 10.45
CA PHE A 445 -6.42 22.41 10.48
C PHE A 445 -6.80 21.91 9.08
N GLY A 446 -6.73 22.75 8.04
CA GLY A 446 -7.01 22.34 6.67
C GLY A 446 -6.06 21.27 6.12
N ILE A 447 -4.79 21.28 6.52
CA ILE A 447 -3.81 20.23 6.16
C ILE A 447 -4.14 18.93 6.90
N VAL A 448 -4.40 19.02 8.20
CA VAL A 448 -4.78 17.87 9.04
C VAL A 448 -6.08 17.22 8.57
N GLN A 449 -7.08 18.03 8.24
CA GLN A 449 -8.35 17.54 7.72
C GLN A 449 -8.18 16.77 6.41
N ARG A 450 -7.23 17.17 5.54
CA ARG A 450 -6.90 16.44 4.32
C ARG A 450 -6.16 15.13 4.58
N LEU A 451 -5.22 15.12 5.53
CA LEU A 451 -4.51 13.91 5.95
C LEU A 451 -5.48 12.87 6.54
N PHE A 452 -6.41 13.31 7.39
CA PHE A 452 -7.40 12.40 7.97
C PHE A 452 -8.41 11.95 6.91
N ALA A 453 -8.84 12.83 6.00
CA ALA A 453 -9.71 12.45 4.90
C ALA A 453 -9.06 11.44 3.93
N SER A 454 -7.75 11.53 3.69
CA SER A 454 -7.02 10.50 2.92
C SER A 454 -6.91 9.17 3.66
N ALA A 455 -7.14 9.16 4.98
CA ALA A 455 -7.22 7.96 5.81
C ALA A 455 -8.66 7.49 6.10
N ASP A 456 -9.65 7.91 5.29
CA ASP A 456 -11.09 7.64 5.50
C ASP A 456 -11.66 8.14 6.85
N ILE A 457 -11.09 9.22 7.41
CA ILE A 457 -11.61 9.91 8.61
C ILE A 457 -12.02 11.35 8.24
N SER A 458 -13.31 11.67 8.35
CA SER A 458 -13.78 13.05 8.31
C SER A 458 -13.39 13.77 9.59
N LEU A 459 -12.72 14.91 9.48
CA LEU A 459 -12.52 15.85 10.58
C LEU A 459 -13.43 17.08 10.38
N GLU A 460 -14.21 17.44 11.38
CA GLU A 460 -15.05 18.64 11.40
C GLU A 460 -14.66 19.53 12.58
N ARG A 461 -14.50 20.85 12.34
CA ARG A 461 -14.20 21.82 13.40
C ARG A 461 -15.48 22.51 13.87
N LEU A 462 -15.89 22.17 15.08
CA LEU A 462 -16.95 22.83 15.84
C LEU A 462 -16.37 24.06 16.56
N LYS A 463 -17.22 24.85 17.21
CA LYS A 463 -16.80 26.13 17.86
C LYS A 463 -15.67 25.99 18.88
N SER A 464 -15.69 24.94 19.69
CA SER A 464 -14.73 24.68 20.77
C SER A 464 -14.25 23.22 20.79
N SER A 465 -14.46 22.47 19.71
CA SER A 465 -14.09 21.06 19.65
C SER A 465 -13.84 20.60 18.22
N VAL A 466 -13.11 19.50 18.08
CA VAL A 466 -12.98 18.75 16.84
C VAL A 466 -13.84 17.50 16.94
N LYS A 467 -14.56 17.18 15.85
CA LYS A 467 -15.23 15.90 15.69
C LYS A 467 -14.53 15.08 14.61
N ALA A 468 -14.22 13.83 14.90
CA ALA A 468 -13.71 12.83 13.95
C ALA A 468 -14.80 11.78 13.70
N VAL A 469 -15.04 11.44 12.42
CA VAL A 469 -16.00 10.40 12.01
C VAL A 469 -15.36 9.54 10.93
N ILE A 470 -15.29 8.23 11.16
CA ILE A 470 -14.79 7.29 10.17
C ILE A 470 -15.83 7.16 9.05
N LEU A 471 -15.40 7.34 7.79
CA LEU A 471 -16.26 7.51 6.62
C LEU A 471 -16.68 6.19 5.96
N LYS A 472 -15.92 5.12 6.16
CA LYS A 472 -16.15 3.78 5.57
C LYS A 472 -15.84 2.70 6.61
N ASP A 473 -16.36 1.50 6.39
CA ASP A 473 -16.04 0.33 7.23
C ASP A 473 -14.59 -0.18 7.06
N SER A 474 -13.81 0.41 6.14
CA SER A 474 -12.37 0.15 6.00
C SER A 474 -11.60 0.66 7.23
N LYS A 475 -11.34 -0.25 8.18
CA LYS A 475 -10.54 0.04 9.39
C LYS A 475 -9.02 0.13 9.09
N VAL A 476 -8.57 -0.20 7.87
CA VAL A 476 -7.13 -0.26 7.53
C VAL A 476 -6.51 1.14 7.44
N PHE A 477 -7.06 2.08 6.65
CA PHE A 477 -6.43 3.40 6.52
C PHE A 477 -6.42 4.21 7.83
N PRO A 478 -7.47 4.19 8.68
CA PRO A 478 -7.40 4.75 10.03
C PRO A 478 -6.29 4.13 10.90
N LEU A 479 -6.08 2.81 10.81
CA LEU A 479 -4.99 2.12 11.52
C LEU A 479 -3.61 2.53 10.96
N LEU A 480 -3.44 2.60 9.64
CA LEU A 480 -2.20 3.05 8.99
C LEU A 480 -1.86 4.50 9.37
N LEU A 481 -2.85 5.39 9.48
CA LEU A 481 -2.64 6.74 10.00
C LEU A 481 -2.16 6.71 11.47
N CYS A 482 -2.75 5.87 12.32
CA CYS A 482 -2.27 5.70 13.70
C CYS A 482 -0.83 5.17 13.75
N ILE A 483 -0.48 4.16 12.95
CA ILE A 483 0.86 3.60 12.87
C ILE A 483 1.88 4.68 12.44
N THR A 484 1.58 5.38 11.35
CA THR A 484 2.49 6.37 10.78
C THR A 484 2.68 7.59 11.68
N LEU A 485 1.61 8.09 12.31
CA LEU A 485 1.71 9.17 13.29
C LEU A 485 2.54 8.76 14.52
N ASN A 486 2.30 7.59 15.12
CA ASN A 486 3.06 7.15 16.30
C ASN A 486 4.55 6.90 15.97
N GLY A 487 4.85 6.29 14.83
CA GLY A 487 6.24 6.05 14.41
C GLY A 487 7.00 7.36 14.15
N LEU A 488 6.37 8.32 13.47
CA LEU A 488 6.95 9.65 13.25
C LEU A 488 7.05 10.46 14.56
N CYS A 489 6.12 10.27 15.50
CA CYS A 489 6.18 10.91 16.81
C CYS A 489 7.34 10.36 17.66
N ALA A 490 7.63 9.06 17.61
CA ALA A 490 8.74 8.45 18.34
C ALA A 490 10.13 8.82 17.77
N LEU A 491 10.19 9.24 16.51
CA LEU A 491 11.39 9.81 15.86
C LEU A 491 11.48 11.35 15.99
N GLY A 492 10.38 12.00 16.38
CA GLY A 492 10.33 13.44 16.63
C GLY A 492 10.72 13.75 18.07
N ARG A 493 11.73 14.60 18.26
CA ARG A 493 11.94 15.21 19.58
C ARG A 493 11.00 16.39 19.77
N GLU A 494 10.32 16.41 20.90
CA GLU A 494 9.82 17.67 21.45
C GLU A 494 11.03 18.54 21.78
N HIS A 495 11.16 19.69 21.11
CA HIS A 495 12.11 20.72 21.53
C HIS A 495 11.66 21.26 22.89
N SER A 496 12.29 20.75 23.95
CA SER A 496 12.10 21.16 25.34
C SER A 496 12.66 22.56 25.61
#